data_AF-A0A5M6I7P6-F1
#
_entry.id   AF-A0A5M6I7P6-F1
#
_cell.length_a   1.000
_cell.length_b   1.000
_cell.length_c   1.000
_cell.angle_alpha   90.00
_cell.angle_beta   90.00
_cell.angle_gamma   90.00
#
_symmetry.space_group_name_H-M   'P 1'
#
loop_
_entity.id
_entity.type
_entity.pdbx_description
1 polymer ?
#
loop_
_entity_poly.entity_id
_entity_poly.type
_entity_poly.pdbx_seq_one_letter_code
_entity_poly.pdbx_strand_id
1 'polypeptide(L)'
;MPHMFQFSDSSAESPSVAPEPDGGLTAWRTAVTCDAARRAAVDALPPVAARHAMRLVLDVHALPDADALAAFVDSLRAQAFPDWTLVVVRREGTPDPEAGMVAALAHYSAVDPRVLGPCVAVRPERLHTVLDPDAAPVTVLVDRAGRLSPVALARIDQMFRDLPATDMVFADETARAGGIAVTPLLCKPPWDRHYALTRDVFGALKVMRSTVAVNACATSDPGAGPAWFYAHAVRASEMARTDTIRHIAEALFDHPGDPRPDPDRDADERAAVAAAMVRRGRPATVHAVAPGLRRVVPEPACWPSVTVIIPTHDKVDYLRRIVDGLRTDTDYPALDIIIIDNRSREPETLAYLDAIGQAADVRVMPIDAPFNFARLNNLAAGVATGDVLAFLNNDTEVLHADWLREMVAQALRPEVGAVGALLYYPDGRIQHAGVMLGAGHGIADHMGLLMDDAWVATGPGATERPVSAVTAACLVIRAEAFRAVGGFDEAFEVTFNDVDLCLRLAGAGYSNVWTPWARLYHHESVSRGDDRMTSKRERALREERLLRERWGPSVCEDPWHGLAFEPALPGFVRRTAPRSPFPWLERR
;
A
#
# COMPACT_ATOMS: atom_id res chain seq x y z
N MET A 1 -40.15 16.50 -4.47
CA MET A 1 -40.07 15.88 -5.81
C MET A 1 -38.72 15.20 -5.92
N PRO A 2 -38.67 13.92 -6.36
CA PRO A 2 -37.79 12.92 -5.76
C PRO A 2 -36.65 12.46 -6.67
N HIS A 3 -35.52 12.01 -6.10
CA HIS A 3 -34.69 10.95 -6.69
C HIS A 3 -33.94 10.19 -5.59
N MET A 4 -34.49 9.04 -5.19
CA MET A 4 -33.74 7.83 -4.82
C MET A 4 -34.65 6.61 -4.98
N PHE A 5 -34.14 5.61 -5.71
CA PHE A 5 -34.53 4.19 -5.80
C PHE A 5 -36.02 3.81 -5.92
N GLN A 6 -36.42 3.39 -7.13
CA GLN A 6 -37.44 2.36 -7.33
C GLN A 6 -36.77 1.13 -7.95
N PHE A 7 -36.90 -0.03 -7.31
CA PHE A 7 -36.85 -1.32 -7.97
C PHE A 7 -38.27 -1.61 -8.48
N SER A 8 -38.40 -1.83 -9.78
CA SER A 8 -39.59 -2.44 -10.39
C SER A 8 -39.12 -3.55 -11.33
N ASP A 9 -39.73 -4.73 -11.20
CA ASP A 9 -39.61 -5.84 -12.15
C ASP A 9 -39.84 -5.35 -13.58
N SER A 10 -38.79 -5.38 -14.39
CA SER A 10 -38.90 -5.50 -15.85
C SER A 10 -37.60 -6.07 -16.39
N SER A 11 -37.70 -7.14 -17.15
CA SER A 11 -36.67 -7.70 -18.02
C SER A 11 -36.06 -6.64 -18.94
N ALA A 12 -35.01 -5.96 -18.47
CA ALA A 12 -34.22 -5.00 -19.22
C ALA A 12 -32.75 -5.35 -19.06
N GLU A 13 -32.09 -5.49 -20.21
CA GLU A 13 -30.69 -5.89 -20.37
C GLU A 13 -29.75 -5.07 -19.47
N SER A 14 -28.75 -5.77 -18.91
CA SER A 14 -27.60 -5.21 -18.22
C SER A 14 -27.06 -4.00 -18.98
N PRO A 15 -26.82 -2.83 -18.36
CA PRO A 15 -26.17 -1.74 -19.07
C PRO A 15 -24.72 -2.17 -19.29
N SER A 16 -24.40 -2.62 -20.50
CA SER A 16 -23.02 -2.77 -20.92
C SER A 16 -22.41 -1.38 -20.90
N VAL A 17 -21.57 -1.11 -19.91
CA VAL A 17 -20.71 0.08 -19.92
C VAL A 17 -19.71 -0.14 -21.03
N ALA A 18 -20.02 0.37 -22.22
CA ALA A 18 -19.07 0.46 -23.31
C ALA A 18 -17.93 1.40 -22.86
N PRO A 19 -16.66 1.06 -23.13
CA PRO A 19 -15.56 1.95 -22.83
C PRO A 19 -15.69 3.22 -23.69
N GLU A 20 -15.86 4.38 -23.05
CA GLU A 20 -15.80 5.67 -23.75
C GLU A 20 -14.40 5.86 -24.39
N PRO A 21 -14.31 6.57 -25.53
CA PRO A 21 -13.07 6.68 -26.28
C PRO A 21 -11.96 7.43 -25.50
N ASP A 22 -10.74 6.93 -25.70
CA ASP A 22 -9.40 7.24 -25.15
C ASP A 22 -8.91 8.71 -25.20
N GLY A 23 -9.79 9.69 -25.39
CA GLY A 23 -9.46 11.09 -25.65
C GLY A 23 -8.80 11.82 -24.48
N GLY A 24 -9.28 11.58 -23.25
CA GLY A 24 -8.69 12.17 -22.04
C GLY A 24 -7.34 11.55 -21.70
N LEU A 25 -7.23 10.22 -21.77
CA LEU A 25 -6.01 9.50 -21.43
C LEU A 25 -4.90 9.81 -22.44
N THR A 26 -5.22 9.92 -23.73
CA THR A 26 -4.27 10.34 -24.77
C THR A 26 -3.82 11.79 -24.58
N ALA A 27 -4.73 12.70 -24.20
CA ALA A 27 -4.39 14.09 -23.88
C ALA A 27 -3.53 14.20 -22.61
N TRP A 28 -3.84 13.43 -21.57
CA TRP A 28 -3.03 13.34 -20.34
C TRP A 28 -1.67 12.70 -20.60
N ARG A 29 -1.63 11.60 -21.37
CA ARG A 29 -0.39 10.97 -21.83
C ARG A 29 0.44 11.96 -22.60
N THR A 30 -0.16 12.71 -23.53
CA THR A 30 0.54 13.79 -24.24
C THR A 30 1.03 14.85 -23.25
N ALA A 31 0.23 15.30 -22.29
CA ALA A 31 0.65 16.33 -21.33
C ALA A 31 1.79 15.85 -20.41
N VAL A 32 1.73 14.61 -19.91
CA VAL A 32 2.73 14.03 -19.02
C VAL A 32 3.93 13.57 -19.83
N THR A 33 3.81 12.80 -20.90
CA THR A 33 4.96 12.35 -21.71
C THR A 33 5.43 13.38 -22.75
N CYS A 34 4.86 14.59 -22.85
CA CYS A 34 5.40 15.64 -23.72
C CYS A 34 6.70 16.15 -23.14
N ASP A 35 7.78 15.54 -23.59
CA ASP A 35 9.13 15.94 -23.24
C ASP A 35 9.43 17.41 -23.60
N ALA A 36 8.74 18.00 -24.58
CA ALA A 36 8.92 19.40 -24.93
C ALA A 36 8.32 20.35 -23.86
N ALA A 37 7.13 20.04 -23.34
CA ALA A 37 6.50 20.82 -22.28
C ALA A 37 7.23 20.65 -20.94
N ARG A 38 7.65 19.42 -20.62
CA ARG A 38 8.50 19.14 -19.45
C ARG A 38 9.85 19.85 -19.52
N ARG A 39 10.52 19.81 -20.68
CA ARG A 39 11.78 20.54 -20.91
C ARG A 39 11.60 22.05 -20.79
N ALA A 40 10.58 22.62 -21.42
CA ALA A 40 10.28 24.05 -21.31
C ALA A 40 10.00 24.50 -19.86
N ALA A 41 9.34 23.66 -19.05
CA ALA A 41 9.12 23.94 -17.63
C ALA A 41 10.41 23.89 -16.80
N VAL A 42 11.37 23.03 -17.16
CA VAL A 42 12.69 22.96 -16.52
C VAL A 42 13.61 24.09 -16.99
N ASP A 43 13.57 24.48 -18.25
CA ASP A 43 14.29 25.65 -18.78
C ASP A 43 13.80 26.95 -18.12
N ALA A 44 12.56 26.96 -17.61
CA ALA A 44 11.99 28.04 -16.81
C ALA A 44 12.37 27.99 -15.31
N LEU A 45 13.02 26.91 -14.83
CA LEU A 45 13.52 26.86 -13.46
C LEU A 45 14.71 27.82 -13.31
N PRO A 46 14.74 28.66 -12.26
CA PRO A 46 15.84 29.58 -12.05
C PRO A 46 17.16 28.81 -11.88
N PRO A 47 18.30 29.34 -12.38
CA PRO A 47 19.60 28.70 -12.18
C PRO A 47 19.89 28.57 -10.68
N VAL A 48 20.04 27.32 -10.23
CA VAL A 48 20.25 26.98 -8.82
C VAL A 48 21.74 26.90 -8.52
N ALA A 49 22.18 27.58 -7.45
CA ALA A 49 23.60 27.74 -7.10
C ALA A 49 24.27 26.49 -6.48
N ALA A 50 23.49 25.50 -6.00
CA ALA A 50 24.01 24.26 -5.42
C ALA A 50 23.16 23.06 -5.85
N ARG A 51 23.68 22.27 -6.80
CA ARG A 51 23.07 21.03 -7.30
C ARG A 51 23.74 19.83 -6.67
N HIS A 52 22.99 18.73 -6.52
CA HIS A 52 23.54 17.46 -6.06
C HIS A 52 24.02 16.64 -7.25
N ALA A 53 25.32 16.57 -7.48
CA ALA A 53 25.89 15.73 -8.53
C ALA A 53 25.46 14.26 -8.32
N MET A 54 25.15 13.56 -9.42
CA MET A 54 24.59 12.21 -9.38
C MET A 54 25.54 11.17 -9.98
N ARG A 55 25.70 10.05 -9.27
CA ARG A 55 26.36 8.84 -9.78
C ARG A 55 25.29 7.83 -10.18
N LEU A 56 25.12 7.62 -11.49
CA LEU A 56 24.33 6.52 -12.00
C LEU A 56 25.20 5.27 -12.05
N VAL A 57 24.68 4.16 -11.53
CA VAL A 57 25.30 2.84 -11.63
C VAL A 57 24.33 1.93 -12.34
N LEU A 58 24.70 1.45 -13.52
CA LEU A 58 23.87 0.61 -14.37
C LEU A 58 24.38 -0.83 -14.33
N ASP A 59 23.53 -1.79 -13.98
CA ASP A 59 23.83 -3.21 -14.21
C ASP A 59 23.66 -3.55 -15.68
N VAL A 60 24.75 -3.90 -16.35
CA VAL A 60 24.76 -4.21 -17.78
C VAL A 60 23.89 -5.42 -18.11
N HIS A 61 23.75 -6.38 -17.21
CA HIS A 61 22.94 -7.59 -17.44
C HIS A 61 21.43 -7.37 -17.27
N ALA A 62 21.02 -6.18 -16.79
CA ALA A 62 19.63 -5.79 -16.81
C ALA A 62 19.14 -5.36 -18.21
N LEU A 63 20.06 -5.24 -19.17
CA LEU A 63 19.77 -4.83 -20.54
C LEU A 63 19.84 -6.04 -21.48
N PRO A 64 18.91 -6.14 -22.45
CA PRO A 64 18.88 -7.27 -23.39
C PRO A 64 20.02 -7.22 -24.42
N ASP A 65 20.47 -6.03 -24.83
CA ASP A 65 21.40 -5.85 -25.93
C ASP A 65 22.08 -4.46 -25.94
N ALA A 66 22.91 -4.22 -26.97
CA ALA A 66 23.62 -2.97 -27.19
C ALA A 66 22.69 -1.79 -27.55
N ASP A 67 21.54 -2.05 -28.19
CA ASP A 67 20.59 -1.00 -28.57
C ASP A 67 19.85 -0.47 -27.33
N ALA A 68 19.49 -1.34 -26.39
CA ALA A 68 18.93 -0.96 -25.11
C ALA A 68 19.90 -0.12 -24.28
N LEU A 69 21.19 -0.48 -24.29
CA LEU A 69 22.26 0.30 -23.66
C LEU A 69 22.41 1.69 -24.30
N ALA A 70 22.48 1.75 -25.65
CA ALA A 70 22.54 3.01 -26.36
C ALA A 70 21.32 3.90 -26.06
N ALA A 71 20.12 3.32 -26.08
CA ALA A 71 18.88 4.01 -25.74
C ALA A 71 18.90 4.59 -24.31
N PHE A 72 19.41 3.85 -23.33
CA PHE A 72 19.56 4.33 -21.97
C PHE A 72 20.58 5.49 -21.90
N VAL A 73 21.78 5.30 -22.43
CA VAL A 73 22.85 6.32 -22.37
C VAL A 73 22.46 7.59 -23.12
N ASP A 74 21.80 7.49 -24.28
CA ASP A 74 21.30 8.66 -25.00
C ASP A 74 20.21 9.40 -24.22
N SER A 75 19.34 8.68 -23.50
CA SER A 75 18.35 9.32 -22.61
C SER A 75 19.00 10.08 -21.44
N LEU A 76 20.17 9.61 -20.99
CA LEU A 76 20.98 10.26 -19.96
C LEU A 76 21.71 11.50 -20.49
N ARG A 77 22.26 11.42 -21.71
CA ARG A 77 22.88 12.55 -22.42
C ARG A 77 21.89 13.66 -22.73
N ALA A 78 20.62 13.31 -22.93
CA ALA A 78 19.53 14.25 -23.18
C ALA A 78 18.92 14.88 -21.91
N GLN A 79 19.42 14.57 -20.71
CA GLN A 79 18.92 15.15 -19.47
C GLN A 79 19.16 16.66 -19.43
N ALA A 80 18.17 17.42 -18.96
CA ALA A 80 18.30 18.85 -18.68
C ALA A 80 19.26 19.13 -17.49
N PHE A 81 19.48 18.12 -16.64
CA PHE A 81 20.42 18.18 -15.54
C PHE A 81 21.81 17.72 -16.03
N PRO A 82 22.86 18.56 -15.95
CA PRO A 82 24.16 18.21 -16.54
C PRO A 82 25.10 17.45 -15.58
N ASP A 83 24.87 17.56 -14.26
CA ASP A 83 25.81 17.15 -13.21
C ASP A 83 25.67 15.67 -12.85
N TRP A 84 25.91 14.80 -13.82
CA TRP A 84 25.86 13.35 -13.64
C TRP A 84 27.08 12.64 -14.19
N THR A 85 27.31 11.44 -13.66
CA THR A 85 28.30 10.48 -14.16
C THR A 85 27.67 9.10 -14.22
N LEU A 86 28.10 8.27 -15.17
CA LEU A 86 27.62 6.91 -15.37
C LEU A 86 28.78 5.92 -15.18
N VAL A 87 28.59 4.95 -14.28
CA VAL A 87 29.43 3.75 -14.21
C VAL A 87 28.57 2.56 -14.63
N VAL A 88 29.08 1.76 -15.55
CA VAL A 88 28.43 0.52 -15.94
C VAL A 88 29.14 -0.61 -15.21
N VAL A 89 28.37 -1.47 -14.55
CA VAL A 89 28.88 -2.58 -13.77
C VAL A 89 28.27 -3.89 -14.25
N ARG A 90 28.97 -4.97 -13.95
CA ARG A 90 28.39 -6.31 -13.87
C ARG A 90 28.71 -6.88 -12.50
N ARG A 91 27.91 -7.85 -12.07
CA ARG A 91 28.28 -8.58 -10.86
C ARG A 91 29.51 -9.46 -11.12
N GLU A 92 30.42 -9.50 -10.16
CA GLU A 92 31.54 -10.45 -10.21
C GLU A 92 31.00 -11.89 -10.26
N GLY A 93 31.54 -12.73 -11.16
CA GLY A 93 31.07 -14.09 -11.40
C GLY A 93 29.96 -14.23 -12.46
N THR A 94 29.40 -13.15 -13.00
CA THR A 94 28.57 -13.22 -14.22
C THR A 94 29.43 -13.12 -15.49
N PRO A 95 28.92 -13.56 -16.66
CA PRO A 95 29.63 -13.43 -17.94
C PRO A 95 30.01 -11.98 -18.25
N ASP A 96 31.04 -11.78 -19.07
CA ASP A 96 31.30 -10.45 -19.61
C ASP A 96 30.15 -9.99 -20.53
N PRO A 97 29.89 -8.67 -20.64
CA PRO A 97 28.86 -8.16 -21.54
C PRO A 97 29.20 -8.51 -22.99
N GLU A 98 28.16 -8.63 -23.82
CA GLU A 98 28.32 -8.96 -25.23
C GLU A 98 29.19 -7.93 -25.97
N ALA A 99 29.87 -8.37 -27.03
CA ALA A 99 30.81 -7.54 -27.79
C ALA A 99 30.18 -6.23 -28.29
N GLY A 100 28.91 -6.26 -28.69
CA GLY A 100 28.17 -5.05 -29.10
C GLY A 100 28.02 -4.03 -27.96
N MET A 101 27.74 -4.49 -26.75
CA MET A 101 27.63 -3.61 -25.57
C MET A 101 28.99 -3.04 -25.17
N VAL A 102 30.06 -3.84 -25.24
CA VAL A 102 31.44 -3.38 -25.02
C VAL A 102 31.81 -2.28 -26.01
N ALA A 103 31.50 -2.49 -27.30
CA ALA A 103 31.76 -1.50 -28.34
C ALA A 103 30.95 -0.21 -28.12
N ALA A 104 29.68 -0.33 -27.75
CA ALA A 104 28.83 0.81 -27.42
C ALA A 104 29.36 1.62 -26.22
N LEU A 105 29.75 0.95 -25.12
CA LEU A 105 30.37 1.60 -23.95
C LEU A 105 31.65 2.35 -24.32
N ALA A 106 32.51 1.72 -25.12
CA ALA A 106 33.77 2.32 -25.56
C ALA A 106 33.51 3.57 -26.42
N HIS A 107 32.51 3.52 -27.30
CA HIS A 107 32.08 4.67 -28.08
C HIS A 107 31.59 5.81 -27.17
N TYR A 108 30.65 5.53 -26.26
CA TYR A 108 30.10 6.56 -25.37
C TYR A 108 31.14 7.18 -24.44
N SER A 109 32.05 6.38 -23.89
CA SER A 109 33.15 6.87 -23.05
C SER A 109 34.11 7.79 -23.81
N ALA A 110 34.24 7.61 -25.13
CA ALA A 110 35.08 8.45 -25.97
C ALA A 110 34.40 9.78 -26.35
N VAL A 111 33.06 9.82 -26.46
CA VAL A 111 32.31 11.01 -26.89
C VAL A 111 31.71 11.81 -25.74
N ASP A 112 31.57 11.24 -24.54
CA ASP A 112 31.05 11.91 -23.35
C ASP A 112 31.85 11.49 -22.11
N PRO A 113 32.69 12.39 -21.53
CA PRO A 113 33.55 12.05 -20.39
C PRO A 113 32.77 11.74 -19.11
N ARG A 114 31.46 11.97 -19.08
CA ARG A 114 30.60 11.56 -17.96
C ARG A 114 30.33 10.05 -17.94
N VAL A 115 30.53 9.35 -19.06
CA VAL A 115 30.45 7.89 -19.13
C VAL A 115 31.82 7.31 -18.79
N LEU A 116 31.91 6.65 -17.65
CA LEU A 116 33.17 6.32 -17.02
C LEU A 116 33.65 4.92 -17.43
N GLY A 117 34.51 4.89 -18.45
CA GLY A 117 35.35 3.73 -18.77
C GLY A 117 34.58 2.46 -19.16
N PRO A 118 35.27 1.30 -19.13
CA PRO A 118 34.65 0.02 -19.45
C PRO A 118 33.75 -0.48 -18.33
N CYS A 119 32.97 -1.52 -18.62
CA CYS A 119 32.17 -2.23 -17.62
C CYS A 119 33.07 -2.80 -16.51
N VAL A 120 32.71 -2.55 -15.25
CA VAL A 120 33.47 -2.98 -14.07
C VAL A 120 32.81 -4.17 -13.42
N ALA A 121 33.58 -5.23 -13.14
CA ALA A 121 33.12 -6.35 -12.32
C ALA A 121 33.13 -5.96 -10.83
N VAL A 122 31.98 -6.05 -10.17
CA VAL A 122 31.82 -5.61 -8.79
C VAL A 122 31.14 -6.70 -7.97
N ARG A 123 31.73 -7.03 -6.82
CA ARG A 123 31.04 -7.82 -5.79
C ARG A 123 30.01 -6.95 -5.07
N PRO A 124 28.81 -7.47 -4.74
CA PRO A 124 27.78 -6.68 -4.07
C PRO A 124 28.24 -5.96 -2.79
N GLU A 125 29.05 -6.60 -1.94
CA GLU A 125 29.62 -5.98 -0.73
C GLU A 125 30.66 -4.89 -1.02
N ARG A 126 31.16 -4.85 -2.26
CA ARG A 126 32.11 -3.85 -2.77
C ARG A 126 31.44 -2.80 -3.66
N LEU A 127 30.12 -2.75 -3.75
CA LEU A 127 29.42 -1.74 -4.56
C LEU A 127 29.85 -0.31 -4.20
N HIS A 128 30.18 -0.04 -2.93
CA HIS A 128 30.71 1.24 -2.46
C HIS A 128 31.94 1.75 -3.24
N THR A 129 32.74 0.88 -3.88
CA THR A 129 33.95 1.28 -4.60
C THR A 129 33.67 2.05 -5.89
N VAL A 130 32.42 2.05 -6.38
CA VAL A 130 32.02 2.77 -7.60
C VAL A 130 31.05 3.92 -7.35
N LEU A 131 30.67 4.18 -6.09
CA LEU A 131 29.66 5.18 -5.73
C LEU A 131 30.21 6.62 -5.60
N ASP A 132 31.41 6.76 -5.02
CA ASP A 132 32.12 8.04 -4.83
C ASP A 132 31.25 9.15 -4.18
N PRO A 133 30.93 9.02 -2.88
CA PRO A 133 30.01 9.93 -2.17
C PRO A 133 30.52 11.38 -2.08
N ASP A 134 31.82 11.60 -2.22
CA ASP A 134 32.43 12.93 -2.16
C ASP A 134 32.23 13.68 -3.49
N ALA A 135 32.38 12.99 -4.63
CA ALA A 135 32.15 13.59 -5.95
C ALA A 135 30.66 13.62 -6.34
N ALA A 136 29.87 12.64 -5.88
CA ALA A 136 28.47 12.51 -6.20
C ALA A 136 27.68 12.18 -4.92
N PRO A 137 27.05 13.16 -4.25
CA PRO A 137 26.30 12.93 -3.01
C PRO A 137 25.00 12.13 -3.20
N VAL A 138 24.56 11.91 -4.44
CA VAL A 138 23.37 11.10 -4.79
C VAL A 138 23.76 9.94 -5.70
N THR A 139 23.33 8.74 -5.35
CA THR A 139 23.50 7.52 -6.14
C THR A 139 22.16 7.12 -6.74
N VAL A 140 22.19 6.71 -8.01
CA VAL A 140 21.04 6.15 -8.73
C VAL A 140 21.43 4.78 -9.25
N LEU A 141 20.91 3.72 -8.63
CA LEU A 141 21.12 2.36 -9.12
C LEU A 141 20.04 2.02 -10.15
N VAL A 142 20.45 1.49 -11.30
CA VAL A 142 19.57 1.14 -12.41
C VAL A 142 19.77 -0.31 -12.81
N ASP A 143 18.68 -1.09 -12.75
CA ASP A 143 18.67 -2.53 -13.00
C ASP A 143 17.50 -2.95 -13.89
N ARG A 144 17.04 -2.06 -14.79
CA ARG A 144 16.00 -2.32 -15.78
C ARG A 144 16.32 -1.62 -17.10
N ALA A 145 15.93 -2.24 -18.22
CA ALA A 145 15.98 -1.62 -19.52
C ALA A 145 14.91 -0.52 -19.65
N GLY A 146 15.26 0.58 -20.32
CA GLY A 146 14.35 1.70 -20.56
C GLY A 146 15.06 3.02 -20.75
N ARG A 147 14.29 4.11 -20.67
CA ARG A 147 14.77 5.47 -20.88
C ARG A 147 14.35 6.36 -19.72
N LEU A 148 15.22 7.27 -19.33
CA LEU A 148 14.85 8.31 -18.38
C LEU A 148 14.01 9.38 -19.09
N SER A 149 13.00 9.90 -18.39
CA SER A 149 12.36 11.16 -18.81
C SER A 149 13.43 12.26 -18.88
N PRO A 150 13.42 13.19 -19.87
CA PRO A 150 14.45 14.23 -20.00
C PRO A 150 14.63 15.16 -18.79
N VAL A 151 13.69 15.13 -17.86
CA VAL A 151 13.70 15.93 -16.62
C VAL A 151 13.94 15.09 -15.36
N ALA A 152 14.13 13.78 -15.49
CA ALA A 152 14.21 12.84 -14.36
C ALA A 152 15.22 13.27 -13.31
N LEU A 153 16.47 13.54 -13.72
CA LEU A 153 17.52 13.93 -12.79
C LEU A 153 17.28 15.32 -12.18
N ALA A 154 16.69 16.25 -12.93
CA ALA A 154 16.35 17.58 -12.40
C ALA A 154 15.25 17.50 -11.32
N ARG A 155 14.25 16.64 -11.51
CA ARG A 155 13.18 16.39 -10.52
C ARG A 155 13.71 15.70 -9.27
N ILE A 156 14.63 14.75 -9.44
CA ILE A 156 15.33 14.11 -8.32
C ILE A 156 16.14 15.14 -7.51
N ASP A 157 16.97 15.95 -8.16
CA ASP A 157 17.77 17.00 -7.49
C ASP A 157 16.86 17.98 -6.75
N GLN A 158 15.76 18.39 -7.37
CA GLN A 158 14.79 19.26 -6.72
C GLN A 158 14.24 18.66 -5.43
N MET A 159 13.89 17.37 -5.40
CA MET A 159 13.42 16.72 -4.16
C MET A 159 14.46 16.80 -3.03
N PHE A 160 15.74 16.53 -3.32
CA PHE A 160 16.80 16.63 -2.31
C PHE A 160 17.08 18.07 -1.86
N ARG A 161 16.90 19.07 -2.73
CA ARG A 161 17.05 20.49 -2.37
C ARG A 161 15.89 21.01 -1.55
N ASP A 162 14.66 20.72 -2.00
CA ASP A 162 13.44 21.21 -1.36
C ASP A 162 13.27 20.54 0.01
N LEU A 163 13.72 19.29 0.15
CA LEU A 163 13.71 18.52 1.39
C LEU A 163 15.12 17.97 1.71
N PRO A 164 16.01 18.78 2.31
CA PRO A 164 17.39 18.41 2.57
C PRO A 164 17.59 17.22 3.51
N ALA A 165 16.55 16.74 4.19
CA ALA A 165 16.59 15.53 5.04
C ALA A 165 16.31 14.23 4.27
N THR A 166 15.94 14.30 2.99
CA THR A 166 15.59 13.13 2.15
C THR A 166 16.76 12.16 2.02
N ASP A 167 16.55 10.89 2.33
CA ASP A 167 17.58 9.84 2.21
C ASP A 167 17.40 8.99 0.96
N MET A 168 16.16 8.75 0.54
CA MET A 168 15.83 7.97 -0.66
C MET A 168 14.66 8.57 -1.42
N VAL A 169 14.65 8.36 -2.73
CA VAL A 169 13.59 8.78 -3.63
C VAL A 169 13.18 7.62 -4.53
N PHE A 170 11.89 7.47 -4.77
CA PHE A 170 11.34 6.64 -5.84
C PHE A 170 10.28 7.41 -6.60
N ALA A 171 9.98 6.98 -7.82
CA ALA A 171 9.07 7.70 -8.70
C ALA A 171 8.13 6.77 -9.48
N ASP A 172 7.09 7.35 -10.07
CA ASP A 172 6.23 6.63 -11.01
C ASP A 172 6.97 6.32 -12.32
N GLU A 173 6.42 5.38 -13.10
CA GLU A 173 7.04 4.87 -14.32
C GLU A 173 5.97 4.57 -15.38
N THR A 174 6.38 4.48 -16.65
CA THR A 174 5.49 4.02 -17.73
C THR A 174 6.00 2.74 -18.37
N ALA A 175 5.12 1.98 -19.01
CA ALA A 175 5.46 0.77 -19.75
C ALA A 175 4.75 0.75 -21.12
N ARG A 176 5.45 0.24 -22.14
CA ARG A 176 4.93 0.15 -23.52
C ARG A 176 4.83 -1.31 -23.97
N ALA A 177 3.65 -1.93 -23.86
CA ALA A 177 3.43 -3.25 -24.46
C ALA A 177 2.80 -3.14 -25.86
N GLY A 178 3.47 -3.65 -26.91
CA GLY A 178 2.81 -4.13 -28.14
C GLY A 178 2.30 -3.10 -29.18
N GLY A 179 3.00 -1.99 -29.45
CA GLY A 179 2.73 -1.10 -30.61
C GLY A 179 1.43 -0.28 -30.56
N ILE A 180 0.45 -0.72 -29.80
CA ILE A 180 -0.61 0.11 -29.23
C ILE A 180 -0.18 0.33 -27.79
N ALA A 181 0.20 1.55 -27.41
CA ALA A 181 0.62 1.82 -26.05
C ALA A 181 -0.60 1.72 -25.11
N VAL A 182 -0.85 0.51 -24.63
CA VAL A 182 -1.90 0.14 -23.66
C VAL A 182 -1.21 -0.55 -22.49
N THR A 183 -0.63 0.20 -21.55
CA THR A 183 -0.36 -0.27 -20.17
C THR A 183 0.03 0.91 -19.26
N PRO A 184 -0.19 0.81 -17.93
CA PRO A 184 -0.63 1.91 -17.07
C PRO A 184 0.56 2.78 -16.64
N LEU A 185 0.29 4.03 -16.27
CA LEU A 185 1.18 4.70 -15.33
C LEU A 185 1.27 3.79 -14.11
N LEU A 186 2.48 3.33 -13.77
CA LEU A 186 2.73 2.62 -12.52
C LEU A 186 2.67 3.65 -11.40
N CYS A 187 1.45 3.96 -10.97
CA CYS A 187 1.16 4.93 -9.92
C CYS A 187 1.50 4.28 -8.59
N LYS A 188 2.60 4.68 -7.99
CA LYS A 188 3.03 4.19 -6.69
C LYS A 188 2.38 5.05 -5.60
N PRO A 189 1.95 4.49 -4.46
CA PRO A 189 1.52 5.29 -3.32
C PRO A 189 2.73 5.96 -2.64
N PRO A 190 2.51 6.87 -1.68
CA PRO A 190 3.55 7.33 -0.78
C PRO A 190 4.29 6.18 -0.10
N TRP A 191 5.49 6.47 0.42
CA TRP A 191 6.30 5.47 1.10
C TRP A 191 5.53 4.83 2.27
N ASP A 192 5.44 3.51 2.23
CA ASP A 192 4.99 2.71 3.35
C ASP A 192 5.81 1.43 3.41
N ARG A 193 6.33 1.13 4.60
CA ARG A 193 7.20 -0.02 4.83
C ARG A 193 6.50 -1.35 4.64
N HIS A 194 5.18 -1.41 4.85
CA HIS A 194 4.42 -2.62 4.68
C HIS A 194 4.16 -2.89 3.19
N TYR A 195 3.78 -1.85 2.44
CA TYR A 195 3.63 -1.92 0.99
C TYR A 195 4.96 -2.26 0.27
N ALA A 196 6.08 -1.71 0.74
CA ALA A 196 7.41 -2.01 0.21
C ALA A 196 7.85 -3.49 0.41
N LEU A 197 7.17 -4.24 1.28
CA LEU A 197 7.43 -5.67 1.45
C LEU A 197 6.64 -6.54 0.47
N THR A 198 5.55 -6.03 -0.10
CA THR A 198 4.69 -6.80 -1.01
C THR A 198 5.08 -6.65 -2.48
N ARG A 199 5.97 -5.70 -2.82
CA ARG A 199 6.42 -5.44 -4.20
C ARG A 199 7.65 -4.52 -4.27
N ASP A 200 8.29 -4.44 -5.44
CA ASP A 200 9.35 -3.45 -5.69
C ASP A 200 8.73 -2.05 -5.89
N VAL A 201 8.72 -1.26 -4.82
CA VAL A 201 8.28 0.14 -4.83
C VAL A 201 9.33 1.10 -5.38
N PHE A 202 10.61 0.69 -5.43
CA PHE A 202 11.68 1.57 -5.91
C PHE A 202 11.67 1.67 -7.44
N GLY A 203 11.30 0.58 -8.12
CA GLY A 203 11.27 0.53 -9.58
C GLY A 203 12.67 0.54 -10.20
N ALA A 204 12.77 0.97 -11.45
CA ALA A 204 14.01 1.03 -12.22
C ALA A 204 15.04 2.01 -11.65
N LEU A 205 14.59 3.14 -11.08
CA LEU A 205 15.46 4.19 -10.54
C LEU A 205 15.50 4.11 -9.01
N LYS A 206 16.48 3.38 -8.47
CA LYS A 206 16.71 3.26 -7.02
C LYS A 206 17.61 4.41 -6.57
N VAL A 207 16.99 5.52 -6.18
CA VAL A 207 17.68 6.77 -5.86
C VAL A 207 17.87 6.91 -4.36
N MET A 208 19.09 7.22 -3.93
CA MET A 208 19.41 7.43 -2.52
C MET A 208 20.63 8.32 -2.34
N ARG A 209 20.80 8.87 -1.14
CA ARG A 209 22.07 9.49 -0.78
C ARG A 209 23.20 8.48 -0.86
N SER A 210 24.33 8.91 -1.38
CA SER A 210 25.49 8.03 -1.54
C SER A 210 26.05 7.55 -0.21
N THR A 211 25.93 8.33 0.86
CA THR A 211 26.26 7.88 2.22
C THR A 211 25.37 6.72 2.67
N VAL A 212 24.07 6.75 2.36
CA VAL A 212 23.13 5.67 2.65
C VAL A 212 23.44 4.44 1.80
N ALA A 213 23.72 4.61 0.51
CA ALA A 213 24.14 3.52 -0.39
C ALA A 213 25.44 2.85 0.07
N VAL A 214 26.45 3.62 0.47
CA VAL A 214 27.71 3.09 1.00
C VAL A 214 27.46 2.29 2.28
N ASN A 215 26.66 2.81 3.21
CA ASN A 215 26.34 2.11 4.45
C ASN A 215 25.59 0.79 4.17
N ALA A 216 24.74 0.75 3.15
CA ALA A 216 23.99 -0.44 2.76
C ALA A 216 24.88 -1.56 2.19
N CYS A 217 26.16 -1.30 1.89
CA CYS A 217 27.13 -2.33 1.45
C CYS A 217 27.65 -3.22 2.60
N ALA A 218 27.41 -2.87 3.87
CA ALA A 218 28.04 -3.54 5.00
C ALA A 218 27.35 -4.88 5.37
N THR A 219 28.12 -5.95 5.21
CA THR A 219 27.97 -7.31 5.80
C THR A 219 26.87 -8.23 5.24
N SER A 220 27.34 -9.25 4.51
CA SER A 220 26.69 -10.47 4.01
C SER A 220 25.60 -10.34 2.92
N ASP A 221 25.83 -11.16 1.89
CA ASP A 221 25.17 -11.33 0.58
C ASP A 221 23.90 -10.49 0.30
N PRO A 222 24.05 -9.34 -0.39
CA PRO A 222 22.96 -8.56 -0.97
C PRO A 222 22.17 -9.29 -2.07
N GLY A 223 22.27 -10.61 -2.20
CA GLY A 223 21.56 -11.39 -3.21
C GLY A 223 22.48 -11.81 -4.35
N ALA A 224 22.56 -13.11 -4.55
CA ALA A 224 23.41 -13.77 -5.55
C ALA A 224 22.73 -13.98 -6.91
N GLY A 225 21.61 -13.31 -7.21
CA GLY A 225 21.02 -13.34 -8.56
C GLY A 225 20.68 -11.94 -9.13
N PRO A 226 19.83 -11.86 -10.16
CA PRO A 226 19.54 -10.64 -10.93
C PRO A 226 18.92 -9.46 -10.14
N ALA A 227 18.43 -9.64 -8.90
CA ALA A 227 17.81 -8.55 -8.12
C ALA A 227 18.74 -7.86 -7.10
N TRP A 228 20.07 -7.98 -7.24
CA TRP A 228 21.02 -7.46 -6.24
C TRP A 228 20.92 -5.94 -5.98
N PHE A 229 20.57 -5.11 -6.98
CA PHE A 229 20.28 -3.69 -6.76
C PHE A 229 18.98 -3.46 -5.98
N TYR A 230 17.94 -4.28 -6.20
CA TYR A 230 16.72 -4.24 -5.38
C TYR A 230 17.02 -4.61 -3.92
N ALA A 231 17.76 -5.68 -3.69
CA ALA A 231 18.18 -6.07 -2.36
C ALA A 231 19.03 -5.00 -1.65
N HIS A 232 19.89 -4.30 -2.40
CA HIS A 232 20.62 -3.14 -1.91
C HIS A 232 19.68 -1.98 -1.53
N ALA A 233 18.67 -1.67 -2.35
CA ALA A 233 17.67 -0.66 -2.04
C ALA A 233 16.80 -1.03 -0.82
N VAL A 234 16.41 -2.29 -0.69
CA VAL A 234 15.74 -2.81 0.52
C VAL A 234 16.63 -2.57 1.75
N ARG A 235 17.94 -2.88 1.67
CA ARG A 235 18.89 -2.65 2.75
C ARG A 235 19.06 -1.17 3.08
N ALA A 236 19.18 -0.31 2.07
CA ALA A 236 19.23 1.15 2.25
C ALA A 236 17.98 1.68 2.97
N SER A 237 16.80 1.15 2.64
CA SER A 237 15.55 1.54 3.31
C SER A 237 15.47 1.11 4.78
N GLU A 238 16.27 0.14 5.22
CA GLU A 238 16.39 -0.24 6.64
C GLU A 238 17.24 0.76 7.42
N MET A 239 18.11 1.49 6.73
CA MET A 239 19.03 2.49 7.31
C MET A 239 18.45 3.90 7.27
N ALA A 240 17.59 4.18 6.28
CA ALA A 240 16.85 5.43 6.19
C ALA A 240 15.72 5.50 7.23
N ARG A 241 15.37 6.70 7.67
CA ARG A 241 14.18 6.92 8.50
C ARG A 241 12.94 6.87 7.59
N THR A 242 11.81 6.35 8.09
CA THR A 242 10.56 6.26 7.30
C THR A 242 10.14 7.62 6.74
N ASP A 243 10.31 8.67 7.55
CA ASP A 243 9.98 10.04 7.19
C ASP A 243 11.04 10.74 6.33
N THR A 244 12.06 10.04 5.80
CA THR A 244 13.05 10.60 4.86
C THR A 244 13.04 9.92 3.49
N ILE A 245 12.19 8.91 3.29
CA ILE A 245 11.95 8.30 1.98
C ILE A 245 10.81 9.05 1.29
N ARG A 246 10.98 9.41 0.01
CA ARG A 246 10.07 10.29 -0.72
C ARG A 246 9.62 9.70 -2.05
N HIS A 247 8.36 9.92 -2.38
CA HIS A 247 7.76 9.60 -3.66
C HIS A 247 7.70 10.84 -4.54
N ILE A 248 8.15 10.74 -5.79
CA ILE A 248 7.85 11.70 -6.86
C ILE A 248 6.72 11.11 -7.69
N ALA A 249 5.51 11.67 -7.57
CA ALA A 249 4.31 11.29 -8.34
C ALA A 249 4.38 11.76 -9.81
N GLU A 250 5.50 11.48 -10.48
CA GLU A 250 5.75 11.77 -11.89
C GLU A 250 6.46 10.58 -12.52
N ALA A 251 6.09 10.26 -13.77
CA ALA A 251 6.78 9.23 -14.52
C ALA A 251 8.20 9.68 -14.91
N LEU A 252 9.21 9.14 -14.24
CA LEU A 252 10.63 9.48 -14.48
C LEU A 252 11.38 8.43 -15.30
N PHE A 253 10.78 7.25 -15.51
CA PHE A 253 11.36 6.17 -16.29
C PHE A 253 10.32 5.49 -17.18
N ASP A 254 10.71 5.20 -18.42
CA ASP A 254 9.88 4.55 -19.43
C ASP A 254 10.45 3.17 -19.79
N HIS A 255 9.71 2.12 -19.43
CA HIS A 255 10.02 0.74 -19.75
C HIS A 255 9.67 0.42 -21.21
N PRO A 256 10.54 -0.32 -21.93
CA PRO A 256 10.33 -0.67 -23.34
C PRO A 256 9.27 -1.76 -23.53
N GLY A 257 8.85 -2.42 -22.45
CA GLY A 257 7.94 -3.56 -22.44
C GLY A 257 7.26 -3.72 -21.08
N ASP A 258 6.82 -4.94 -20.79
CA ASP A 258 6.22 -5.31 -19.51
C ASP A 258 7.26 -5.17 -18.36
N PRO A 259 6.98 -4.36 -17.33
CA PRO A 259 7.92 -4.12 -16.24
C PRO A 259 7.92 -5.24 -15.18
N ARG A 260 7.05 -6.25 -15.30
CA ARG A 260 7.00 -7.37 -14.34
C ARG A 260 8.31 -8.16 -14.35
N PRO A 261 8.81 -8.61 -13.18
CA PRO A 261 10.02 -9.42 -13.13
C PRO A 261 9.77 -10.80 -13.76
N ASP A 262 10.82 -11.35 -14.37
CA ASP A 262 10.88 -12.77 -14.70
C ASP A 262 10.95 -13.65 -13.43
N PRO A 263 10.77 -14.98 -13.54
CA PRO A 263 10.74 -15.88 -12.39
C PRO A 263 12.02 -15.86 -11.52
N ASP A 264 13.20 -15.73 -12.14
CA ASP A 264 14.48 -15.78 -11.43
C ASP A 264 14.66 -14.52 -10.60
N ARG A 265 14.36 -13.36 -11.19
CA ARG A 265 14.37 -12.10 -10.47
C ARG A 265 13.30 -12.02 -9.40
N ASP A 266 12.09 -12.50 -9.67
CA ASP A 266 11.02 -12.53 -8.68
C ASP A 266 11.41 -13.41 -7.47
N ALA A 267 12.09 -14.53 -7.69
CA ALA A 267 12.65 -15.38 -6.63
C ALA A 267 13.68 -14.65 -5.77
N ASP A 268 14.61 -13.93 -6.40
CA ASP A 268 15.60 -13.13 -5.71
C ASP A 268 15.00 -11.97 -4.91
N GLU A 269 14.03 -11.28 -5.49
CA GLU A 269 13.35 -10.19 -4.81
C GLU A 269 12.65 -10.71 -3.54
N ARG A 270 12.05 -11.91 -3.58
CA ARG A 270 11.51 -12.58 -2.38
C ARG A 270 12.60 -12.93 -1.38
N ALA A 271 13.72 -13.49 -1.83
CA ALA A 271 14.86 -13.82 -0.95
C ALA A 271 15.41 -12.57 -0.25
N ALA A 272 15.49 -11.44 -0.95
CA ALA A 272 15.92 -10.17 -0.39
C ALA A 272 14.97 -9.66 0.72
N VAL A 273 13.66 -9.82 0.52
CA VAL A 273 12.65 -9.47 1.53
C VAL A 273 12.73 -10.42 2.72
N ALA A 274 12.86 -11.73 2.51
CA ALA A 274 13.02 -12.70 3.60
C ALA A 274 14.27 -12.38 4.44
N ALA A 275 15.39 -12.06 3.79
CA ALA A 275 16.62 -11.66 4.47
C ALA A 275 16.44 -10.36 5.26
N ALA A 276 15.70 -9.37 4.72
CA ALA A 276 15.36 -8.15 5.45
C ALA A 276 14.54 -8.44 6.71
N MET A 277 13.55 -9.32 6.60
CA MET A 277 12.72 -9.74 7.74
C MET A 277 13.56 -10.42 8.85
N VAL A 278 14.52 -11.28 8.48
CA VAL A 278 15.47 -11.87 9.43
C VAL A 278 16.35 -10.79 10.10
N ARG A 279 16.92 -9.85 9.34
CA ARG A 279 17.77 -8.77 9.90
C ARG A 279 17.01 -7.85 10.86
N ARG A 280 15.70 -7.71 10.67
CA ARG A 280 14.81 -6.95 11.55
C ARG A 280 14.38 -7.73 12.80
N GLY A 281 14.89 -8.96 12.98
CA GLY A 281 14.53 -9.83 14.10
C GLY A 281 13.11 -10.39 14.00
N ARG A 282 12.55 -10.44 12.78
CA ARG A 282 11.14 -10.77 12.53
C ARG A 282 11.04 -11.73 11.36
N PRO A 283 11.50 -13.00 11.50
CA PRO A 283 11.45 -13.95 10.40
C PRO A 283 10.03 -14.09 9.85
N ALA A 284 9.95 -14.25 8.54
CA ALA A 284 8.70 -14.35 7.81
C ALA A 284 8.91 -15.22 6.57
N THR A 285 7.89 -16.00 6.23
CA THR A 285 7.85 -16.67 4.93
C THR A 285 7.31 -15.71 3.88
N VAL A 286 7.96 -15.69 2.71
CA VAL A 286 7.62 -14.80 1.59
C VAL A 286 7.13 -15.63 0.42
N HIS A 287 5.84 -15.58 0.14
CA HIS A 287 5.19 -16.35 -0.92
C HIS A 287 5.02 -15.49 -2.18
N ALA A 288 5.22 -16.08 -3.35
CA ALA A 288 4.81 -15.47 -4.62
C ALA A 288 3.28 -15.46 -4.73
N VAL A 289 2.72 -14.34 -5.17
CA VAL A 289 1.28 -14.22 -5.47
C VAL A 289 1.08 -14.13 -6.99
N ALA A 290 1.84 -13.25 -7.62
CA ALA A 290 1.95 -13.06 -9.07
C ALA A 290 3.33 -12.46 -9.36
N PRO A 291 3.80 -12.38 -10.62
CA PRO A 291 5.11 -11.79 -10.93
C PRO A 291 5.27 -10.38 -10.31
N GLY A 292 6.22 -10.23 -9.38
CA GLY A 292 6.51 -8.98 -8.67
C GLY A 292 5.61 -8.68 -7.46
N LEU A 293 4.57 -9.48 -7.23
CA LEU A 293 3.68 -9.40 -6.08
C LEU A 293 3.94 -10.56 -5.13
N ARG A 294 4.11 -10.24 -3.85
CA ARG A 294 4.43 -11.22 -2.82
C ARG A 294 3.62 -10.98 -1.55
N ARG A 295 3.35 -12.07 -0.84
CA ARG A 295 2.72 -12.09 0.49
C ARG A 295 3.80 -12.34 1.52
N VAL A 296 3.86 -11.50 2.55
CA VAL A 296 4.79 -11.67 3.67
C VAL A 296 4.01 -12.11 4.90
N VAL A 297 4.25 -13.35 5.33
CA VAL A 297 3.60 -13.98 6.48
C VAL A 297 4.60 -14.00 7.65
N PRO A 298 4.46 -13.10 8.64
CA PRO A 298 5.29 -13.14 9.84
C PRO A 298 5.14 -14.47 10.59
N GLU A 299 6.25 -14.99 11.08
CA GLU A 299 6.28 -16.21 11.90
C GLU A 299 6.63 -15.84 13.33
N PRO A 300 5.64 -15.50 14.17
CA PRO A 300 5.91 -15.15 15.55
C PRO A 300 6.38 -16.38 16.33
N ALA A 301 7.41 -16.22 17.16
CA ALA A 301 7.90 -17.29 18.03
C ALA A 301 6.81 -17.77 19.02
N CYS A 302 5.93 -16.86 19.43
CA CYS A 302 4.74 -17.15 20.20
C CYS A 302 3.57 -16.30 19.71
N TRP A 303 2.39 -16.90 19.59
CA TRP A 303 1.17 -16.19 19.26
C TRP A 303 0.64 -15.46 20.52
N PRO A 304 0.33 -14.15 20.44
CA PRO A 304 -0.20 -13.39 21.56
C PRO A 304 -1.61 -13.85 21.94
N SER A 305 -2.07 -13.57 23.15
CA SER A 305 -3.49 -13.76 23.49
C SER A 305 -4.36 -12.76 22.74
N VAL A 306 -5.55 -13.21 22.31
CA VAL A 306 -6.55 -12.38 21.64
C VAL A 306 -7.83 -12.36 22.47
N THR A 307 -8.37 -11.17 22.71
CA THR A 307 -9.74 -11.00 23.18
C THR A 307 -10.62 -10.53 22.02
N VAL A 308 -11.61 -11.34 21.65
CA VAL A 308 -12.64 -10.98 20.67
C VAL A 308 -13.78 -10.26 21.37
N ILE A 309 -14.22 -9.13 20.82
CA ILE A 309 -15.26 -8.28 21.40
C ILE A 309 -16.44 -8.20 20.43
N ILE A 310 -17.62 -8.62 20.89
CA ILE A 310 -18.84 -8.74 20.07
C ILE A 310 -20.02 -8.03 20.73
N PRO A 311 -20.37 -6.78 20.32
CA PRO A 311 -21.60 -6.15 20.75
C PRO A 311 -22.83 -6.81 20.09
N THR A 312 -23.84 -7.13 20.89
CA THR A 312 -25.04 -7.86 20.45
C THR A 312 -26.33 -7.23 20.98
N HIS A 313 -27.38 -7.29 20.15
CA HIS A 313 -28.77 -7.04 20.53
C HIS A 313 -29.65 -8.00 19.72
N ASP A 314 -30.19 -9.04 20.37
CA ASP A 314 -31.04 -10.06 19.74
C ASP A 314 -30.38 -10.77 18.54
N LYS A 315 -31.16 -11.53 17.74
CA LYS A 315 -30.68 -12.26 16.56
C LYS A 315 -29.68 -13.38 16.87
N VAL A 316 -30.08 -14.25 17.80
CA VAL A 316 -29.27 -15.37 18.29
C VAL A 316 -28.66 -16.25 17.19
N ASP A 317 -29.32 -16.42 16.05
CA ASP A 317 -28.80 -17.26 14.95
C ASP A 317 -27.47 -16.74 14.40
N TYR A 318 -27.34 -15.41 14.26
CA TYR A 318 -26.11 -14.77 13.80
C TYR A 318 -25.03 -14.80 14.88
N LEU A 319 -25.40 -14.43 16.13
CA LEU A 319 -24.46 -14.49 17.26
C LEU A 319 -23.90 -15.90 17.42
N ARG A 320 -24.75 -16.92 17.36
CA ARG A 320 -24.35 -18.32 17.47
C ARG A 320 -23.38 -18.70 16.36
N ARG A 321 -23.67 -18.30 15.11
CA ARG A 321 -22.79 -18.59 13.96
C ARG A 321 -21.39 -18.04 14.16
N ILE A 322 -21.25 -16.78 14.58
CA ILE A 322 -19.92 -16.20 14.80
C ILE A 322 -19.23 -16.83 16.02
N VAL A 323 -19.94 -17.05 17.13
CA VAL A 323 -19.35 -17.66 18.33
C VAL A 323 -18.90 -19.10 18.06
N ASP A 324 -19.71 -19.89 17.36
CA ASP A 324 -19.34 -21.24 16.95
C ASP A 324 -18.12 -21.19 16.01
N GLY A 325 -18.13 -20.33 14.99
CA GLY A 325 -16.99 -20.14 14.08
C GLY A 325 -15.69 -19.72 14.78
N LEU A 326 -15.78 -18.94 15.86
CA LEU A 326 -14.62 -18.57 16.67
C LEU A 326 -14.07 -19.76 17.49
N ARG A 327 -14.94 -20.67 17.93
CA ARG A 327 -14.57 -21.77 18.82
C ARG A 327 -14.21 -23.05 18.08
N THR A 328 -14.84 -23.30 16.94
CA THR A 328 -14.69 -24.54 16.17
C THR A 328 -13.89 -24.34 14.89
N ASP A 329 -14.09 -23.20 14.21
CA ASP A 329 -13.60 -23.01 12.85
C ASP A 329 -12.41 -22.06 12.78
N THR A 330 -11.95 -21.50 13.91
CA THR A 330 -10.78 -20.59 13.98
C THR A 330 -9.58 -21.32 14.59
N ASP A 331 -8.50 -21.44 13.82
CA ASP A 331 -7.22 -21.97 14.31
C ASP A 331 -6.43 -20.85 14.99
N TYR A 332 -6.68 -20.63 16.28
CA TYR A 332 -5.90 -19.71 17.08
C TYR A 332 -5.67 -20.24 18.52
N PRO A 333 -4.44 -20.21 19.05
CA PRO A 333 -4.11 -20.96 20.26
C PRO A 333 -4.58 -20.33 21.58
N ALA A 334 -4.75 -19.01 21.64
CA ALA A 334 -5.10 -18.28 22.86
C ALA A 334 -6.15 -17.21 22.56
N LEU A 335 -7.42 -17.61 22.65
CA LEU A 335 -8.57 -16.81 22.29
C LEU A 335 -9.60 -16.81 23.43
N ASP A 336 -10.03 -15.63 23.86
CA ASP A 336 -11.22 -15.44 24.70
C ASP A 336 -12.23 -14.52 24.00
N ILE A 337 -13.49 -14.61 24.40
CA ILE A 337 -14.60 -13.88 23.78
C ILE A 337 -15.34 -13.07 24.85
N ILE A 338 -15.54 -11.79 24.58
CA ILE A 338 -16.43 -10.91 25.34
C ILE A 338 -17.64 -10.57 24.48
N ILE A 339 -18.81 -11.05 24.89
CA ILE A 339 -20.10 -10.72 24.27
C ILE A 339 -20.74 -9.61 25.09
N ILE A 340 -20.99 -8.46 24.48
CA ILE A 340 -21.66 -7.34 25.14
C ILE A 340 -23.15 -7.43 24.80
N ASP A 341 -23.99 -7.80 25.76
CA ASP A 341 -25.44 -7.80 25.57
C ASP A 341 -25.99 -6.39 25.84
N ASN A 342 -26.42 -5.70 24.78
CA ASN A 342 -27.08 -4.41 24.90
C ASN A 342 -28.60 -4.56 24.76
N ARG A 343 -29.26 -4.89 25.87
CA ARG A 343 -30.73 -4.92 25.99
C ARG A 343 -31.43 -5.94 25.08
N SER A 344 -30.84 -7.13 24.87
CA SER A 344 -31.57 -8.22 24.18
C SER A 344 -32.89 -8.53 24.87
N ARG A 345 -33.90 -8.94 24.10
CA ARG A 345 -35.28 -9.19 24.54
C ARG A 345 -35.84 -10.52 24.08
N GLU A 346 -35.31 -11.06 22.98
CA GLU A 346 -35.74 -12.35 22.44
C GLU A 346 -35.39 -13.44 23.46
N PRO A 347 -36.37 -14.24 23.94
CA PRO A 347 -36.13 -15.27 24.95
C PRO A 347 -35.03 -16.27 24.55
N GLU A 348 -34.94 -16.58 23.26
CA GLU A 348 -33.92 -17.48 22.71
C GLU A 348 -32.51 -16.88 22.79
N THR A 349 -32.37 -15.57 22.57
CA THR A 349 -31.10 -14.85 22.74
C THR A 349 -30.67 -14.85 24.20
N LEU A 350 -31.57 -14.52 25.12
CA LEU A 350 -31.27 -14.52 26.55
C LEU A 350 -30.87 -15.91 27.06
N ALA A 351 -31.61 -16.94 26.65
CA ALA A 351 -31.28 -18.33 27.01
C ALA A 351 -29.92 -18.76 26.45
N TYR A 352 -29.57 -18.34 25.23
CA TYR A 352 -28.26 -18.62 24.65
C TYR A 352 -27.13 -17.90 25.39
N LEU A 353 -27.30 -16.62 25.72
CA LEU A 353 -26.33 -15.82 26.46
C LEU A 353 -26.06 -16.41 27.86
N ASP A 354 -27.11 -16.83 28.57
CA ASP A 354 -26.98 -17.50 29.88
C ASP A 354 -26.17 -18.80 29.77
N ALA A 355 -26.44 -19.59 28.73
CA ALA A 355 -25.78 -20.86 28.49
C ALA A 355 -24.31 -20.69 28.07
N ILE A 356 -24.03 -19.82 27.10
CA ILE A 356 -22.68 -19.62 26.57
C ILE A 356 -21.77 -18.92 27.58
N GLY A 357 -22.33 -18.06 28.44
CA GLY A 357 -21.58 -17.40 29.52
C GLY A 357 -21.05 -18.34 30.61
N GLN A 358 -21.43 -19.63 30.59
CA GLN A 358 -20.83 -20.66 31.46
C GLN A 358 -19.52 -21.25 30.89
N ALA A 359 -19.21 -20.97 29.62
CA ALA A 359 -17.97 -21.43 29.00
C ALA A 359 -16.77 -20.64 29.55
N ALA A 360 -15.65 -21.33 29.81
CA ALA A 360 -14.47 -20.71 30.42
C ALA A 360 -13.81 -19.64 29.54
N ASP A 361 -14.00 -19.75 28.23
CA ASP A 361 -13.48 -18.89 27.17
C ASP A 361 -14.44 -17.75 26.78
N VAL A 362 -15.63 -17.66 27.39
CA VAL A 362 -16.66 -16.66 27.04
C VAL A 362 -17.11 -15.87 28.25
N ARG A 363 -17.11 -14.55 28.13
CA ARG A 363 -17.66 -13.61 29.10
C ARG A 363 -18.81 -12.83 28.49
N VAL A 364 -19.98 -12.92 29.11
CA VAL A 364 -21.14 -12.09 28.75
C VAL A 364 -21.18 -10.85 29.65
N MET A 365 -21.31 -9.67 29.04
CA MET A 365 -21.40 -8.38 29.71
C MET A 365 -22.75 -7.71 29.42
N PRO A 366 -23.73 -7.82 30.34
CA PRO A 366 -25.01 -7.13 30.18
C PRO A 366 -24.84 -5.62 30.42
N ILE A 367 -25.28 -4.81 29.45
CA ILE A 367 -25.23 -3.34 29.52
C ILE A 367 -26.61 -2.75 29.24
N ASP A 368 -27.26 -2.25 30.29
CA ASP A 368 -28.48 -1.46 30.19
C ASP A 368 -28.18 0.03 29.98
N ALA A 369 -27.88 0.39 28.73
CA ALA A 369 -27.68 1.77 28.31
C ALA A 369 -28.19 1.99 26.87
N PRO A 370 -28.44 3.24 26.45
CA PRO A 370 -28.62 3.55 25.02
C PRO A 370 -27.45 3.02 24.20
N PHE A 371 -27.75 2.50 23.00
CA PHE A 371 -26.74 1.94 22.13
C PHE A 371 -25.73 3.01 21.70
N ASN A 372 -24.45 2.72 21.94
CA ASN A 372 -23.31 3.47 21.43
C ASN A 372 -22.19 2.46 21.20
N PHE A 373 -21.90 2.16 19.93
CA PHE A 373 -20.94 1.13 19.54
C PHE A 373 -19.56 1.40 20.12
N ALA A 374 -19.07 2.65 20.01
CA ALA A 374 -17.77 3.05 20.54
C ALA A 374 -17.68 2.80 22.05
N ARG A 375 -18.69 3.23 22.81
CA ARG A 375 -18.75 3.04 24.27
C ARG A 375 -18.81 1.57 24.67
N LEU A 376 -19.66 0.77 24.03
CA LEU A 376 -19.79 -0.67 24.33
C LEU A 376 -18.45 -1.38 24.13
N ASN A 377 -17.78 -1.11 23.00
CA ASN A 377 -16.46 -1.68 22.71
C ASN A 377 -15.37 -1.18 23.66
N ASN A 378 -15.37 0.10 24.03
CA ASN A 378 -14.42 0.65 25.02
C ASN A 378 -14.57 -0.02 26.39
N LEU A 379 -15.81 -0.24 26.85
CA LEU A 379 -16.08 -0.91 28.13
C LEU A 379 -15.57 -2.35 28.14
N ALA A 380 -15.79 -3.10 27.05
CA ALA A 380 -15.25 -4.45 26.91
C ALA A 380 -13.72 -4.46 26.80
N ALA A 381 -13.14 -3.57 25.99
CA ALA A 381 -11.69 -3.43 25.85
C ALA A 381 -11.00 -3.07 27.18
N GLY A 382 -11.69 -2.36 28.08
CA GLY A 382 -11.20 -2.02 29.41
C GLY A 382 -11.09 -3.21 30.37
N VAL A 383 -11.80 -4.32 30.11
CA VAL A 383 -11.74 -5.56 30.90
C VAL A 383 -11.15 -6.75 30.14
N ALA A 384 -10.82 -6.55 28.86
CA ALA A 384 -10.15 -7.53 28.01
C ALA A 384 -8.74 -7.83 28.54
N THR A 385 -8.31 -9.09 28.38
CA THR A 385 -7.00 -9.55 28.86
C THR A 385 -6.03 -9.89 27.74
N GLY A 386 -6.52 -9.93 26.49
CA GLY A 386 -5.72 -10.14 25.30
C GLY A 386 -4.67 -9.06 25.08
N ASP A 387 -3.47 -9.47 24.67
CA ASP A 387 -2.45 -8.57 24.13
C ASP A 387 -2.93 -7.90 22.83
N VAL A 388 -3.83 -8.58 22.11
CA VAL A 388 -4.50 -8.12 20.90
C VAL A 388 -6.01 -8.13 21.09
N LEU A 389 -6.67 -7.12 20.56
CA LEU A 389 -8.13 -7.00 20.54
C LEU A 389 -8.63 -7.26 19.12
N ALA A 390 -9.70 -8.03 18.99
CA ALA A 390 -10.41 -8.25 17.74
C ALA A 390 -11.87 -7.79 17.90
N PHE A 391 -12.24 -6.69 17.24
CA PHE A 391 -13.60 -6.18 17.22
C PHE A 391 -14.36 -6.83 16.07
N LEU A 392 -15.48 -7.49 16.37
CA LEU A 392 -16.33 -8.16 15.39
C LEU A 392 -17.79 -7.73 15.59
N ASN A 393 -18.51 -7.54 14.49
CA ASN A 393 -19.98 -7.48 14.58
C ASN A 393 -20.56 -8.88 14.80
N ASN A 394 -21.73 -8.94 15.46
CA ASN A 394 -22.42 -10.19 15.77
C ASN A 394 -22.97 -10.94 14.54
N ASP A 395 -23.02 -10.29 13.38
CA ASP A 395 -23.48 -10.81 12.10
C ASP A 395 -22.34 -11.04 11.09
N THR A 396 -21.15 -11.31 11.61
CA THR A 396 -20.01 -11.81 10.83
C THR A 396 -19.96 -13.34 10.82
N GLU A 397 -19.20 -13.90 9.88
CA GLU A 397 -19.02 -15.34 9.76
C GLU A 397 -17.64 -15.67 9.24
N VAL A 398 -16.98 -16.61 9.91
CA VAL A 398 -15.65 -17.11 9.55
C VAL A 398 -15.72 -17.96 8.27
N LEU A 399 -14.86 -17.65 7.29
CA LEU A 399 -14.75 -18.46 6.06
C LEU A 399 -13.57 -19.44 6.07
N HIS A 400 -12.46 -19.06 6.71
CA HIS A 400 -11.23 -19.82 6.72
C HIS A 400 -10.59 -19.80 8.10
N ALA A 401 -10.03 -20.93 8.53
CA ALA A 401 -9.56 -21.10 9.90
C ALA A 401 -8.36 -20.24 10.27
N ASP A 402 -7.55 -19.84 9.31
CA ASP A 402 -6.35 -19.04 9.50
C ASP A 402 -6.60 -17.54 9.56
N TRP A 403 -7.85 -17.07 9.38
CA TRP A 403 -8.18 -15.64 9.28
C TRP A 403 -7.60 -14.80 10.43
N LEU A 404 -7.71 -15.29 11.66
CA LEU A 404 -7.25 -14.54 12.84
C LEU A 404 -5.71 -14.54 12.92
N ARG A 405 -5.05 -15.65 12.58
CA ARG A 405 -3.59 -15.71 12.50
C ARG A 405 -3.07 -14.70 11.48
N GLU A 406 -3.72 -14.59 10.32
CA GLU A 406 -3.36 -13.61 9.30
C GLU A 406 -3.43 -12.19 9.82
N MET A 407 -4.55 -11.82 10.43
CA MET A 407 -4.72 -10.45 10.94
C MET A 407 -3.76 -10.15 12.10
N VAL A 408 -3.60 -11.09 13.04
CA VAL A 408 -2.69 -10.93 14.18
C VAL A 408 -1.23 -10.84 13.72
N ALA A 409 -0.80 -11.64 12.74
CA ALA A 409 0.56 -11.57 12.23
C ALA A 409 0.89 -10.17 11.68
N GLN A 410 -0.07 -9.50 11.04
CA GLN A 410 0.07 -8.10 10.65
C GLN A 410 -0.02 -7.14 11.85
N ALA A 411 -0.91 -7.37 12.81
CA ALA A 411 -1.02 -6.52 14.00
C ALA A 411 0.24 -6.57 14.87
N LEU A 412 1.02 -7.65 14.84
CA LEU A 412 2.29 -7.78 15.56
C LEU A 412 3.41 -6.91 14.99
N ARG A 413 3.22 -6.27 13.82
CA ARG A 413 4.19 -5.31 13.29
C ARG A 413 4.13 -4.02 14.12
N PRO A 414 5.21 -3.54 14.78
CA PRO A 414 5.13 -2.37 15.66
C PRO A 414 4.58 -1.10 14.97
N GLU A 415 4.90 -0.92 13.69
CA GLU A 415 4.37 0.15 12.86
C GLU A 415 2.86 0.06 12.55
N VAL A 416 2.22 -1.09 12.71
CA VAL A 416 0.81 -1.28 12.32
C VAL A 416 -0.11 -0.88 13.47
N GLY A 417 -1.12 -0.07 13.16
CA GLY A 417 -2.13 0.43 14.09
C GLY A 417 -3.38 -0.44 14.10
N ALA A 418 -4.05 -0.56 12.95
CA ALA A 418 -5.24 -1.39 12.78
C ALA A 418 -5.11 -2.33 11.58
N VAL A 419 -5.72 -3.50 11.65
CA VAL A 419 -5.78 -4.49 10.57
C VAL A 419 -7.22 -4.82 10.24
N GLY A 420 -7.59 -4.71 8.96
CA GLY A 420 -8.92 -5.06 8.45
C GLY A 420 -8.91 -6.28 7.54
N ALA A 421 -9.97 -7.08 7.62
CA ALA A 421 -10.20 -8.25 6.78
C ALA A 421 -10.81 -7.88 5.41
N LEU A 422 -10.81 -8.82 4.47
CA LEU A 422 -11.69 -8.80 3.32
C LEU A 422 -13.07 -9.29 3.74
N LEU A 423 -14.08 -8.42 3.62
CA LEU A 423 -15.48 -8.78 3.92
C LEU A 423 -16.28 -8.95 2.65
N TYR A 424 -17.13 -9.98 2.65
CA TYR A 424 -18.05 -10.28 1.57
C TYR A 424 -19.51 -10.09 2.02
N TYR A 425 -20.33 -9.66 1.08
CA TYR A 425 -21.77 -9.86 1.15
C TYR A 425 -22.10 -11.36 1.03
N PRO A 426 -23.27 -11.81 1.55
CA PRO A 426 -23.71 -13.21 1.40
C PRO A 426 -23.87 -13.68 -0.05
N ASP A 427 -23.98 -12.75 -1.02
CA ASP A 427 -24.03 -13.05 -2.45
C ASP A 427 -22.64 -13.24 -3.10
N GLY A 428 -21.57 -13.21 -2.30
CA GLY A 428 -20.19 -13.43 -2.73
C GLY A 428 -19.49 -12.19 -3.28
N ARG A 429 -20.17 -11.02 -3.34
CA ARG A 429 -19.52 -9.77 -3.74
C ARG A 429 -18.76 -9.13 -2.59
N ILE A 430 -17.71 -8.40 -2.91
CA ILE A 430 -16.89 -7.68 -1.95
C ILE A 430 -17.70 -6.56 -1.30
N GLN A 431 -17.67 -6.51 0.03
CA GLN A 431 -18.24 -5.45 0.85
C GLN A 431 -17.16 -4.52 1.40
N HIS A 432 -16.00 -5.06 1.78
CA HIS A 432 -14.91 -4.26 2.35
C HIS A 432 -13.55 -4.77 1.91
N ALA A 433 -12.81 -3.93 1.19
CA ALA A 433 -11.39 -4.11 0.90
C ALA A 433 -10.52 -2.96 1.46
N GLY A 434 -10.88 -2.44 2.63
CA GLY A 434 -10.38 -1.18 3.21
C GLY A 434 -11.32 0.01 2.96
N VAL A 435 -11.11 1.12 3.66
CA VAL A 435 -11.87 2.37 3.50
C VAL A 435 -10.99 3.44 2.85
N MET A 436 -11.57 4.14 1.87
CA MET A 436 -10.99 5.26 1.15
C MET A 436 -11.66 6.57 1.56
N LEU A 437 -10.87 7.60 1.86
CA LEU A 437 -11.36 8.95 2.16
C LEU A 437 -11.71 9.73 0.90
N GLY A 438 -12.66 10.67 1.00
CA GLY A 438 -13.14 11.49 -0.10
C GLY A 438 -13.82 10.71 -1.24
N ALA A 439 -14.19 9.45 -0.98
CA ALA A 439 -14.76 8.54 -1.96
C ALA A 439 -16.25 8.80 -2.24
N GLY A 440 -16.72 8.54 -3.47
CA GLY A 440 -18.15 8.30 -3.75
C GLY A 440 -19.12 9.46 -3.50
N HIS A 441 -18.66 10.71 -3.51
CA HIS A 441 -19.41 11.91 -3.11
C HIS A 441 -19.63 12.08 -1.59
N GLY A 442 -18.96 11.28 -0.76
CA GLY A 442 -18.99 11.33 0.72
C GLY A 442 -17.63 11.65 1.36
N ILE A 443 -17.49 11.35 2.66
CA ILE A 443 -16.22 11.52 3.40
C ILE A 443 -15.36 10.26 3.36
N ALA A 444 -15.98 9.09 3.44
CA ALA A 444 -15.30 7.82 3.52
C ALA A 444 -16.23 6.74 2.95
N ASP A 445 -15.67 5.82 2.15
CA ASP A 445 -16.42 4.70 1.58
C ASP A 445 -15.54 3.45 1.46
N HIS A 446 -16.18 2.29 1.32
CA HIS A 446 -15.51 0.99 1.24
C HIS A 446 -14.93 0.77 -0.15
N MET A 447 -13.66 0.38 -0.22
CA MET A 447 -13.02 -0.04 -1.48
C MET A 447 -13.48 -1.42 -1.91
N GLY A 448 -13.56 -1.64 -3.21
CA GLY A 448 -13.96 -2.92 -3.81
C GLY A 448 -15.46 -3.20 -3.72
N LEU A 449 -16.27 -2.24 -3.26
CA LEU A 449 -17.69 -2.44 -3.02
C LEU A 449 -18.43 -2.99 -4.27
N LEU A 450 -19.19 -4.07 -4.07
CA LEU A 450 -19.93 -4.83 -5.08
C LEU A 450 -19.08 -5.46 -6.20
N MET A 451 -17.75 -5.42 -6.10
CA MET A 451 -16.86 -6.12 -7.03
C MET A 451 -16.81 -7.62 -6.74
N ASP A 452 -16.31 -8.40 -7.69
CA ASP A 452 -16.05 -9.83 -7.51
C ASP A 452 -14.58 -10.10 -7.12
N ASP A 453 -14.26 -11.38 -6.96
CA ASP A 453 -12.93 -11.84 -6.58
C ASP A 453 -11.83 -11.50 -7.60
N ALA A 454 -12.15 -11.16 -8.85
CA ALA A 454 -11.13 -10.79 -9.83
C ALA A 454 -10.36 -9.53 -9.38
N TRP A 455 -11.03 -8.63 -8.66
CA TRP A 455 -10.45 -7.40 -8.11
C TRP A 455 -9.35 -7.68 -7.08
N VAL A 456 -9.49 -8.74 -6.28
CA VAL A 456 -8.47 -9.18 -5.32
C VAL A 456 -7.54 -10.25 -5.88
N ALA A 457 -7.86 -10.92 -6.99
CA ALA A 457 -6.98 -11.94 -7.57
C ALA A 457 -5.83 -11.35 -8.40
N THR A 458 -6.14 -10.33 -9.19
CA THR A 458 -5.17 -9.72 -10.13
C THR A 458 -5.17 -8.19 -10.10
N GLY A 459 -6.08 -7.60 -9.34
CA GLY A 459 -6.28 -6.16 -9.24
C GLY A 459 -5.60 -5.50 -8.04
N PRO A 460 -6.03 -4.28 -7.69
CA PRO A 460 -5.45 -3.47 -6.61
C PRO A 460 -5.45 -4.16 -5.23
N GLY A 461 -6.32 -5.15 -5.03
CA GLY A 461 -6.46 -5.92 -3.79
C GLY A 461 -5.60 -7.18 -3.69
N ALA A 462 -4.68 -7.43 -4.63
CA ALA A 462 -3.94 -8.70 -4.71
C ALA A 462 -2.97 -9.00 -3.55
N THR A 463 -2.63 -8.01 -2.74
CA THR A 463 -1.73 -8.18 -1.60
C THR A 463 -2.18 -7.27 -0.47
N GLU A 464 -1.71 -7.57 0.73
CA GLU A 464 -1.83 -6.68 1.88
C GLU A 464 -1.26 -5.29 1.58
N ARG A 465 -1.95 -4.24 2.05
CA ARG A 465 -1.60 -2.85 1.71
C ARG A 465 -2.02 -1.88 2.80
N PRO A 466 -1.34 -0.73 2.90
CA PRO A 466 -1.80 0.36 3.73
C PRO A 466 -3.11 0.94 3.18
N VAL A 467 -3.97 1.38 4.10
CA VAL A 467 -5.25 2.02 3.83
C VAL A 467 -5.47 3.14 4.83
N SER A 468 -6.36 4.09 4.52
CA SER A 468 -6.66 5.18 5.45
C SER A 468 -7.39 4.67 6.68
N ALA A 469 -8.36 3.78 6.46
CA ALA A 469 -9.12 3.15 7.53
C ALA A 469 -9.57 1.73 7.15
N VAL A 470 -9.98 0.98 8.16
CA VAL A 470 -10.64 -0.32 8.06
C VAL A 470 -11.89 -0.31 8.91
N THR A 471 -12.86 -1.16 8.59
CA THR A 471 -14.12 -1.17 9.35
C THR A 471 -14.02 -1.99 10.64
N ALA A 472 -14.71 -1.55 11.70
CA ALA A 472 -14.85 -2.31 12.94
C ALA A 472 -15.84 -3.50 12.84
N ALA A 473 -16.42 -3.78 11.67
CA ALA A 473 -17.10 -5.05 11.44
C ALA A 473 -16.14 -6.25 11.58
N CYS A 474 -14.87 -6.06 11.21
CA CYS A 474 -13.76 -6.95 11.57
C CYS A 474 -12.44 -6.18 11.61
N LEU A 475 -12.01 -5.81 12.83
CA LEU A 475 -10.80 -5.01 13.08
C LEU A 475 -9.93 -5.66 14.16
N VAL A 476 -8.66 -5.91 13.85
CA VAL A 476 -7.67 -6.42 14.81
C VAL A 476 -6.64 -5.34 15.12
N ILE A 477 -6.33 -5.15 16.40
CA ILE A 477 -5.43 -4.10 16.89
C ILE A 477 -4.71 -4.55 18.17
N ARG A 478 -3.44 -4.17 18.33
CA ARG A 478 -2.74 -4.38 19.61
C ARG A 478 -3.41 -3.58 20.72
N ALA A 479 -3.64 -4.20 21.87
CA ALA A 479 -4.31 -3.54 22.99
C ALA A 479 -3.54 -2.28 23.45
N GLU A 480 -2.20 -2.28 23.36
CA GLU A 480 -1.37 -1.10 23.60
C GLU A 480 -1.66 0.07 22.65
N ALA A 481 -1.83 -0.20 21.34
CA ALA A 481 -2.02 0.82 20.32
C ALA A 481 -3.43 1.42 20.44
N PHE A 482 -4.43 0.57 20.72
CA PHE A 482 -5.80 1.01 21.01
C PHE A 482 -5.83 1.95 22.24
N ARG A 483 -5.14 1.58 23.32
CA ARG A 483 -5.04 2.43 24.53
C ARG A 483 -4.25 3.71 24.28
N ALA A 484 -3.18 3.67 23.48
CA ALA A 484 -2.33 4.82 23.20
C ALA A 484 -3.08 5.98 22.53
N VAL A 485 -4.10 5.66 21.72
CA VAL A 485 -4.95 6.67 21.07
C VAL A 485 -6.25 6.96 21.82
N GLY A 486 -6.48 6.32 22.97
CA GLY A 486 -7.68 6.54 23.80
C GLY A 486 -8.92 5.71 23.39
N GLY A 487 -8.75 4.65 22.61
CA GLY A 487 -9.84 3.77 22.18
C GLY A 487 -10.75 4.40 21.12
N PHE A 488 -12.00 3.92 21.00
CA PHE A 488 -13.00 4.56 20.14
C PHE A 488 -13.47 5.88 20.77
N ASP A 489 -13.76 6.88 19.96
CA ASP A 489 -14.36 8.12 20.48
C ASP A 489 -15.89 7.95 20.55
N GLU A 490 -16.43 8.06 21.76
CA GLU A 490 -17.86 7.86 22.05
C GLU A 490 -18.78 8.92 21.43
N ALA A 491 -18.22 10.01 20.89
CA ALA A 491 -18.98 10.98 20.09
C ALA A 491 -19.40 10.43 18.71
N PHE A 492 -18.71 9.40 18.22
CA PHE A 492 -19.10 8.61 17.04
C PHE A 492 -19.86 7.36 17.51
N GLU A 493 -21.15 7.52 17.76
CA GLU A 493 -21.97 6.48 18.40
C GLU A 493 -22.16 5.27 17.49
N VAL A 494 -22.32 5.46 16.18
CA VAL A 494 -22.74 4.40 15.26
C VAL A 494 -21.94 4.36 13.96
N THR A 495 -21.60 5.52 13.38
CA THR A 495 -20.86 5.65 12.12
C THR A 495 -19.54 6.38 12.34
N PHE A 496 -18.55 6.10 11.48
CA PHE A 496 -17.21 6.72 11.48
C PHE A 496 -16.34 6.52 12.73
N ASN A 497 -16.77 5.73 13.73
CA ASN A 497 -15.95 5.45 14.92
C ASN A 497 -14.64 4.72 14.57
N ASP A 498 -14.71 3.81 13.61
CA ASP A 498 -13.61 3.03 13.06
C ASP A 498 -12.70 3.90 12.18
N VAL A 499 -13.28 4.77 11.35
CA VAL A 499 -12.55 5.76 10.56
C VAL A 499 -11.78 6.73 11.46
N ASP A 500 -12.43 7.32 12.46
CA ASP A 500 -11.78 8.23 13.41
C ASP A 500 -10.65 7.54 14.20
N LEU A 501 -10.88 6.31 14.66
CA LEU A 501 -9.83 5.51 15.31
C LEU A 501 -8.61 5.33 14.39
N CYS A 502 -8.84 4.92 13.14
CA CYS A 502 -7.79 4.74 12.14
C CYS A 502 -7.02 6.04 11.86
N LEU A 503 -7.71 7.17 11.75
CA LEU A 503 -7.08 8.47 11.53
C LEU A 503 -6.25 8.93 12.74
N ARG A 504 -6.70 8.66 13.98
CA ARG A 504 -5.90 8.91 15.19
C ARG A 504 -4.67 8.02 15.26
N LEU A 505 -4.78 6.75 14.88
CA LEU A 505 -3.63 5.84 14.77
C LEU A 505 -2.61 6.37 13.75
N ALA A 506 -3.07 6.83 12.59
CA ALA A 506 -2.21 7.46 11.59
C ALA A 506 -1.55 8.74 12.13
N GLY A 507 -2.29 9.59 12.83
CA GLY A 507 -1.76 10.78 13.50
C GLY A 507 -0.71 10.48 14.59
N ALA A 508 -0.76 9.28 15.19
CA ALA A 508 0.22 8.79 16.15
C ALA A 508 1.43 8.08 15.48
N GLY A 509 1.47 8.02 14.13
CA GLY A 509 2.57 7.44 13.36
C GLY A 509 2.43 5.96 13.03
N TYR A 510 1.25 5.37 13.24
CA TYR A 510 0.95 3.99 12.83
C TYR A 510 0.43 3.92 11.39
N SER A 511 0.65 2.80 10.69
CA SER A 511 0.00 2.47 9.43
C SER A 511 -1.21 1.57 9.67
N ASN A 512 -2.37 1.89 9.08
CA ASN A 512 -3.50 0.96 9.04
C ASN A 512 -3.36 0.05 7.82
N VAL A 513 -3.61 -1.24 7.97
CA VAL A 513 -3.37 -2.25 6.95
C VAL A 513 -4.65 -3.01 6.66
N TRP A 514 -4.93 -3.25 5.39
CA TRP A 514 -5.94 -4.21 4.96
C TRP A 514 -5.27 -5.45 4.38
N THR A 515 -5.84 -6.63 4.63
CA THR A 515 -5.34 -7.91 4.11
C THR A 515 -6.40 -8.70 3.33
N PRO A 516 -6.08 -9.21 2.12
CA PRO A 516 -6.98 -10.09 1.37
C PRO A 516 -6.98 -11.54 1.88
N TRP A 517 -6.10 -11.86 2.83
CA TRP A 517 -5.87 -13.23 3.31
C TRP A 517 -6.77 -13.63 4.48
N ALA A 518 -7.37 -12.66 5.19
CA ALA A 518 -8.41 -12.90 6.18
C ALA A 518 -9.78 -12.60 5.55
N ARG A 519 -10.64 -13.62 5.43
CA ARG A 519 -11.92 -13.53 4.71
C ARG A 519 -13.08 -13.90 5.62
N LEU A 520 -14.11 -13.07 5.62
CA LEU A 520 -15.33 -13.27 6.39
C LEU A 520 -16.56 -12.82 5.58
N TYR A 521 -17.72 -13.42 5.83
CA TYR A 521 -18.98 -12.79 5.46
C TYR A 521 -19.38 -11.78 6.53
N HIS A 522 -20.05 -10.72 6.10
CA HIS A 522 -20.75 -9.80 6.98
C HIS A 522 -22.16 -9.60 6.43
N HIS A 523 -23.15 -10.09 7.16
CA HIS A 523 -24.54 -10.22 6.70
C HIS A 523 -25.33 -8.91 6.68
N GLU A 524 -24.70 -7.80 7.12
CA GLU A 524 -25.09 -6.39 7.11
C GLU A 524 -26.58 -6.06 7.34
N SER A 525 -26.84 -5.27 8.39
CA SER A 525 -28.16 -4.69 8.73
C SER A 525 -29.21 -5.67 9.25
N VAL A 526 -28.84 -6.91 9.58
CA VAL A 526 -29.81 -7.88 10.13
C VAL A 526 -30.23 -7.56 11.57
N SER A 527 -29.33 -7.00 12.38
CA SER A 527 -29.62 -6.57 13.76
C SER A 527 -30.05 -5.09 13.88
N ARG A 528 -29.80 -4.26 12.86
CA ARG A 528 -30.01 -2.79 12.94
C ARG A 528 -31.38 -2.30 12.47
N GLY A 529 -32.07 -3.06 11.61
CA GLY A 529 -33.28 -2.59 10.91
C GLY A 529 -33.02 -1.40 9.96
N ASP A 530 -33.99 -1.08 9.11
CA ASP A 530 -33.86 -0.12 7.99
C ASP A 530 -33.35 1.28 8.46
N ASP A 531 -32.36 1.84 7.75
CA ASP A 531 -31.78 3.17 8.00
C ASP A 531 -32.65 4.34 7.50
N ARG A 532 -33.84 4.03 6.97
CA ARG A 532 -34.85 4.99 6.52
C ARG A 532 -35.56 5.78 7.65
N MET A 533 -35.26 5.52 8.92
CA MET A 533 -35.83 6.25 10.06
C MET A 533 -35.14 7.62 10.24
N THR A 534 -35.91 8.70 10.35
CA THR A 534 -35.42 10.10 10.38
C THR A 534 -34.34 10.37 11.44
N SER A 535 -34.47 9.81 12.64
CA SER A 535 -33.51 9.98 13.73
C SER A 535 -32.14 9.33 13.45
N LYS A 536 -32.09 8.23 12.69
CA LYS A 536 -30.83 7.59 12.28
C LYS A 536 -30.06 8.45 11.28
N ARG A 537 -30.79 9.08 10.36
CA ARG A 537 -30.22 10.00 9.36
C ARG A 537 -29.68 11.27 10.00
N GLU A 538 -30.39 11.86 10.96
CA GLU A 538 -29.92 13.04 11.70
C GLU A 538 -28.62 12.75 12.46
N ARG A 539 -28.53 11.61 13.16
CA ARG A 539 -27.29 11.18 13.83
C ARG A 539 -26.14 11.02 12.83
N ALA A 540 -26.36 10.29 11.73
CA ALA A 540 -25.33 10.06 10.71
C ALA A 540 -24.80 11.39 10.13
N LEU A 541 -25.68 12.36 9.84
CA LEU A 541 -25.26 13.69 9.38
C LEU A 541 -24.48 14.47 10.44
N ARG A 542 -24.78 14.26 11.72
CA ARG A 542 -24.11 14.91 12.85
C ARG A 542 -22.70 14.34 13.06
N GLU A 543 -22.56 13.02 13.01
CA GLU A 543 -21.28 12.30 13.06
C GLU A 543 -20.42 12.62 11.83
N GLU A 544 -21.01 12.66 10.63
CA GLU A 544 -20.35 13.10 9.41
C GLU A 544 -19.77 14.52 9.58
N ARG A 545 -20.57 15.46 10.09
CA ARG A 545 -20.12 16.84 10.36
C ARG A 545 -18.98 16.89 11.35
N LEU A 546 -19.06 16.12 12.44
CA LEU A 546 -18.00 16.04 13.44
C LEU A 546 -16.69 15.53 12.83
N LEU A 547 -16.75 14.52 11.94
CA LEU A 547 -15.58 14.00 11.25
C LEU A 547 -14.95 15.08 10.34
N ARG A 548 -15.77 15.85 9.60
CA ARG A 548 -15.28 16.99 8.78
C ARG A 548 -14.65 18.07 9.64
N GLU A 549 -15.29 18.45 10.75
CA GLU A 549 -14.80 19.50 11.64
C GLU A 549 -13.47 19.11 12.28
N ARG A 550 -13.30 17.83 12.65
CA ARG A 550 -12.09 17.32 13.28
C ARG A 550 -10.92 17.16 12.32
N TRP A 551 -11.16 16.54 11.16
CA TRP A 551 -10.09 16.13 10.25
C TRP A 551 -9.93 17.05 9.03
N GLY A 552 -10.88 17.95 8.80
CA GLY A 552 -10.78 19.01 7.80
C GLY A 552 -10.44 18.49 6.40
N PRO A 553 -9.42 19.06 5.71
CA PRO A 553 -9.02 18.62 4.38
C PRO A 553 -8.51 17.17 4.30
N SER A 554 -8.01 16.58 5.40
CA SER A 554 -7.42 15.24 5.41
C SER A 554 -8.42 14.13 5.05
N VAL A 555 -9.72 14.38 5.19
CA VAL A 555 -10.76 13.43 4.78
C VAL A 555 -11.31 13.69 3.38
N CYS A 556 -10.79 14.71 2.68
CA CYS A 556 -11.13 15.02 1.29
C CYS A 556 -10.11 14.45 0.29
N GLU A 557 -8.89 14.15 0.75
CA GLU A 557 -7.83 13.56 -0.06
C GLU A 557 -7.23 12.34 0.63
N ASP A 558 -7.50 11.16 0.08
CA ASP A 558 -6.90 9.92 0.57
C ASP A 558 -5.42 9.81 0.12
N PRO A 559 -4.46 9.66 1.06
CA PRO A 559 -3.04 9.57 0.72
C PRO A 559 -2.66 8.26 0.02
N TRP A 560 -3.45 7.20 0.17
CA TRP A 560 -3.23 5.89 -0.45
C TRP A 560 -3.91 5.77 -1.81
N HIS A 561 -4.71 6.76 -2.20
CA HIS A 561 -5.29 6.86 -3.52
C HIS A 561 -4.44 7.76 -4.42
N GLY A 562 -3.69 7.15 -5.35
CA GLY A 562 -2.85 7.88 -6.28
C GLY A 562 -3.64 8.90 -7.12
N LEU A 563 -3.02 10.04 -7.44
CA LEU A 563 -3.65 11.16 -8.17
C LEU A 563 -4.19 10.80 -9.57
N ALA A 564 -3.81 9.63 -10.08
CA ALA A 564 -4.25 9.06 -11.35
C ALA A 564 -5.58 8.29 -11.25
N PHE A 565 -6.13 8.09 -10.05
CA PHE A 565 -7.37 7.36 -9.81
C PHE A 565 -8.53 8.29 -9.42
N GLU A 566 -9.74 7.90 -9.83
CA GLU A 566 -10.97 8.65 -9.67
C GLU A 566 -11.52 8.42 -8.26
N PRO A 567 -11.54 9.46 -7.41
CA PRO A 567 -12.08 9.35 -6.05
C PRO A 567 -13.58 9.01 -6.04
N ALA A 568 -14.33 9.41 -7.09
CA ALA A 568 -15.78 9.27 -7.09
C ALA A 568 -16.28 7.81 -7.21
N LEU A 569 -15.40 6.83 -7.46
CA LEU A 569 -15.78 5.42 -7.58
C LEU A 569 -14.93 4.53 -6.65
N PRO A 570 -15.54 3.64 -5.85
CA PRO A 570 -14.84 2.79 -4.87
C PRO A 570 -13.90 1.70 -5.44
N GLY A 571 -13.40 1.84 -6.67
CA GLY A 571 -12.75 0.75 -7.43
C GLY A 571 -11.32 0.97 -7.93
N PHE A 572 -10.57 1.99 -7.48
CA PHE A 572 -9.34 2.45 -8.19
C PHE A 572 -9.61 2.61 -9.69
N VAL A 573 -10.75 3.23 -10.03
CA VAL A 573 -11.09 3.52 -11.42
C VAL A 573 -10.13 4.60 -11.90
N ARG A 574 -9.34 4.34 -12.95
CA ARG A 574 -8.37 5.32 -13.44
C ARG A 574 -9.09 6.56 -13.98
N ARG A 575 -8.61 7.76 -13.66
CA ARG A 575 -9.14 9.00 -14.25
C ARG A 575 -8.80 9.05 -15.73
N THR A 576 -9.71 9.65 -16.50
CA THR A 576 -9.42 10.03 -17.88
C THR A 576 -8.46 11.22 -17.96
N ALA A 577 -8.36 12.07 -16.91
CA ALA A 577 -7.44 13.19 -16.81
C ALA A 577 -6.91 13.36 -15.36
N PRO A 578 -5.70 13.89 -15.13
CA PRO A 578 -5.12 13.96 -13.79
C PRO A 578 -5.83 15.03 -12.96
N ARG A 579 -5.72 14.95 -11.62
CA ARG A 579 -6.20 16.02 -10.73
C ARG A 579 -5.49 17.35 -10.99
N SER A 580 -4.25 17.29 -11.42
CA SER A 580 -3.48 18.41 -11.94
C SER A 580 -2.66 17.97 -13.17
N PRO A 581 -2.65 18.72 -14.28
CA PRO A 581 -1.74 18.45 -15.40
C PRO A 581 -0.27 18.62 -15.02
N PHE A 582 0.03 19.38 -13.95
CA PHE A 582 1.37 19.66 -13.45
C PHE A 582 1.37 19.74 -11.91
N PRO A 583 1.32 18.59 -11.20
CA PRO A 583 1.23 18.56 -9.73
C PRO A 583 2.35 19.33 -9.00
N TRP A 584 3.49 19.53 -9.66
CA TRP A 584 4.64 20.29 -9.16
C TRP A 584 4.56 21.81 -9.35
N LEU A 585 3.56 22.31 -10.09
CA LEU A 585 3.24 23.74 -10.16
C LEU A 585 2.22 24.14 -9.07
N GLU A 586 1.42 23.18 -8.59
CA GLU A 586 0.34 23.45 -7.63
C GLU A 586 0.78 23.34 -6.16
N ARG A 587 1.81 22.55 -5.85
CA ARG A 587 2.41 22.51 -4.50
C ARG A 587 3.38 23.68 -4.32
N ARG A 588 2.84 24.88 -4.13
CA ARG A 588 3.55 26.01 -3.52
C ARG A 588 3.20 26.12 -2.04
#